data_AF-A0A409V6X1-F1
#
_entry.id   AF-A0A409V6X1-F1
#
_cell.length_a   1.000
_cell.length_b   1.000
_cell.length_c   1.000
_cell.angle_alpha   90.00
_cell.angle_beta   90.00
_cell.angle_gamma   90.00
#
_symmetry.space_group_name_H-M   'P 1'
#
loop_
_entity.id
_entity.type
_entity.pdbx_description
1 polymer ?
#
loop_
_entity_poly.entity_id
_entity_poly.type
_entity_poly.pdbx_seq_one_letter_code
_entity_poly.pdbx_strand_id
1 'polypeptide(L)'
;MKTEKGRRFLHKNPRSYLPVVLGTTLTSKHMNELKIKIIQNQSVHDDFLLTGVTGGDELWRYCISDTDSVLGFALGAMFVKEAFNGRSKDKAEAMIAEVKTAFINNLPNLKWMDEFTRKAAIDKANAVIDMIGFPAFINNKTRLDKEYSGLIINGDEYFWNNVRNLYFIQKKDLAKLRKSPESNAWGMSPPT
;
A
#
# COMPACT_ATOMS: atom_id res chain seq x y z
N MET A 1 1.03 -26.62 -9.91
CA MET A 1 1.57 -26.03 -11.16
C MET A 1 2.69 -24.99 -10.93
N LYS A 2 2.55 -23.99 -10.04
CA LYS A 2 3.64 -22.99 -9.76
C LYS A 2 4.89 -23.58 -9.09
N THR A 3 4.73 -24.54 -8.18
CA THR A 3 5.81 -25.21 -7.45
C THR A 3 6.76 -25.99 -8.34
N GLU A 4 6.26 -26.56 -9.43
CA GLU A 4 7.04 -27.41 -10.32
C GLU A 4 7.93 -26.62 -11.28
N LYS A 5 7.44 -25.48 -11.79
CA LYS A 5 8.24 -24.54 -12.58
C LYS A 5 9.36 -23.93 -11.74
N GLY A 6 9.07 -23.53 -10.49
CA GLY A 6 10.07 -23.04 -9.54
C GLY A 6 11.16 -24.09 -9.27
N ARG A 7 10.76 -25.33 -8.96
CA ARG A 7 11.71 -26.44 -8.77
C ARG A 7 12.59 -26.68 -10.00
N ARG A 8 12.01 -26.72 -11.20
CA ARG A 8 12.79 -26.88 -12.45
C ARG A 8 13.78 -25.73 -12.67
N PHE A 9 13.41 -24.50 -12.34
CA PHE A 9 14.33 -23.36 -12.43
C PHE A 9 15.51 -23.50 -11.47
N LEU A 10 15.27 -23.91 -10.22
CA LEU A 10 16.33 -24.13 -9.23
C LEU A 10 17.31 -25.24 -9.66
N HIS A 11 16.82 -26.30 -10.31
CA HIS A 11 17.69 -27.38 -10.81
C HIS A 11 18.45 -27.03 -12.10
N LYS A 12 17.94 -26.12 -12.92
CA LYS A 12 18.58 -25.72 -14.19
C LYS A 12 19.73 -24.72 -14.01
N ASN A 13 19.79 -24.00 -12.89
CA ASN A 13 20.77 -22.95 -12.66
C ASN A 13 21.84 -23.37 -11.64
N PRO A 14 23.08 -22.86 -11.76
CA PRO A 14 24.11 -23.07 -10.75
C PRO A 14 23.68 -22.58 -9.37
N ARG A 15 24.15 -23.23 -8.29
CA ARG A 15 23.85 -22.81 -6.91
C ARG A 15 24.31 -21.37 -6.61
N SER A 16 25.33 -20.87 -7.30
CA SER A 16 25.83 -19.50 -7.19
C SER A 16 24.91 -18.45 -7.82
N TYR A 17 23.99 -18.84 -8.71
CA TYR A 17 23.13 -17.92 -9.45
C TYR A 17 22.10 -17.23 -8.54
N LEU A 18 21.45 -17.98 -7.66
CA LEU A 18 20.40 -17.45 -6.79
C LEU A 18 20.92 -16.40 -5.79
N PRO A 19 22.03 -16.63 -5.05
CA PRO A 19 22.59 -15.61 -4.17
C PRO A 19 22.94 -14.32 -4.91
N VAL A 20 23.45 -14.41 -6.14
CA VAL A 20 23.76 -13.23 -6.95
C VAL A 20 22.49 -12.47 -7.30
N VAL A 21 21.47 -13.13 -7.85
CA VAL A 21 20.20 -12.48 -8.23
C VAL A 21 19.47 -11.93 -7.01
N LEU A 22 19.42 -12.68 -5.91
CA LEU A 22 18.79 -12.21 -4.66
C LEU A 22 19.56 -11.03 -4.07
N GLY A 23 20.89 -11.08 -4.11
CA GLY A 23 21.76 -9.98 -3.66
C GLY A 23 21.52 -8.72 -4.48
N THR A 24 21.56 -8.81 -5.80
CA THR A 24 21.33 -7.65 -6.68
C THR A 24 19.91 -7.09 -6.56
N THR A 25 18.90 -7.95 -6.39
CA THR A 25 17.52 -7.51 -6.18
C THR A 25 17.37 -6.79 -4.83
N LEU A 26 17.98 -7.31 -3.77
CA LEU A 26 17.93 -6.70 -2.44
C LEU A 26 18.63 -5.34 -2.42
N THR A 27 19.82 -5.25 -3.02
CA THR A 27 20.54 -3.98 -3.13
C THR A 27 19.77 -3.00 -3.97
N SER A 28 19.22 -3.43 -5.12
CA SER A 28 18.40 -2.61 -6.03
C SER A 28 17.20 -1.98 -5.33
N LYS A 29 16.52 -2.74 -4.46
CA LYS A 29 15.34 -2.26 -3.73
C LYS A 29 15.65 -1.19 -2.68
N HIS A 30 16.83 -1.20 -2.06
CA HIS A 30 17.21 -0.28 -0.97
C HIS A 30 18.31 0.70 -1.39
N MET A 31 18.50 0.90 -2.70
CA MET A 31 19.59 1.72 -3.26
C MET A 31 19.53 3.17 -2.81
N ASN A 32 18.34 3.74 -2.71
CA ASN A 32 18.14 5.15 -2.39
C ASN A 32 18.50 5.49 -0.93
N GLU A 33 18.59 4.48 -0.06
CA GLU A 33 18.98 4.64 1.34
C GLU A 33 20.50 4.70 1.53
N LEU A 34 21.26 4.25 0.53
CA LEU A 34 22.70 4.28 0.51
C LEU A 34 23.14 5.59 -0.15
N LYS A 35 23.95 6.41 0.54
CA LYS A 35 24.53 7.67 0.02
C LYS A 35 25.59 7.44 -1.08
N ILE A 36 25.37 6.49 -1.97
CA ILE A 36 26.31 6.10 -3.03
C ILE A 36 25.87 6.76 -4.33
N LYS A 37 26.53 7.87 -4.68
CA LYS A 37 26.23 8.69 -5.87
C LYS A 37 26.16 7.90 -7.18
N ILE A 38 27.03 6.91 -7.36
CA ILE A 38 27.08 6.08 -8.58
C ILE A 38 25.77 5.31 -8.77
N ILE A 39 25.19 4.85 -7.67
CA ILE A 39 24.01 3.99 -7.66
C ILE A 39 22.73 4.85 -7.77
N GLN A 40 22.72 6.05 -7.19
CA GLN A 40 21.64 7.02 -7.37
C GLN A 40 21.48 7.45 -8.84
N ASN A 41 22.58 7.66 -9.55
CA ASN A 41 22.55 7.97 -10.98
C ASN A 41 21.96 6.83 -11.84
N GLN A 42 22.17 5.57 -11.44
CA GLN A 42 21.58 4.42 -12.12
C GLN A 42 20.06 4.35 -11.91
N SER A 43 19.57 4.61 -10.69
CA SER A 43 18.12 4.63 -10.41
C SER A 43 17.39 5.69 -11.24
N VAL A 44 17.95 6.90 -11.33
CA VAL A 44 17.37 8.00 -12.12
C VAL A 44 17.36 7.65 -13.62
N HIS A 45 18.38 6.95 -14.11
CA HIS A 45 18.42 6.48 -15.49
C HIS A 45 17.35 5.42 -15.78
N ASP A 46 17.16 4.46 -14.88
CA ASP A 46 16.14 3.42 -15.05
C ASP A 46 14.72 4.01 -14.99
N ASP A 47 14.46 4.97 -14.11
CA ASP A 47 13.19 5.71 -14.05
C ASP A 47 12.94 6.50 -15.35
N PHE A 48 13.96 7.14 -15.91
CA PHE A 48 13.85 7.81 -17.22
C PHE A 48 13.47 6.84 -18.33
N LEU A 49 14.09 5.64 -18.38
CA LEU A 49 13.76 4.64 -19.40
C LEU A 49 12.31 4.14 -19.29
N LEU A 50 11.76 4.07 -18.08
CA LEU A 50 10.42 3.55 -17.83
C LEU A 50 9.32 4.60 -17.93
N THR A 51 9.60 5.84 -17.49
CA THR A 51 8.58 6.87 -17.28
C THR A 51 8.81 8.14 -18.11
N GLY A 52 10.02 8.32 -18.68
CA GLY A 52 10.42 9.53 -19.37
C GLY A 52 10.68 10.72 -18.46
N VAL A 53 10.63 10.55 -17.14
CA VAL A 53 10.90 11.61 -16.16
C VAL A 53 12.40 11.94 -16.14
N THR A 54 12.73 13.22 -16.24
CA THR A 54 14.10 13.71 -16.22
C THR A 54 14.47 14.23 -14.83
N GLY A 55 15.44 13.58 -14.19
CA GLY A 55 15.87 13.90 -12.82
C GLY A 55 15.03 13.19 -11.75
N GLY A 56 15.55 13.14 -10.53
CA GLY A 56 14.84 12.57 -9.38
C GLY A 56 14.01 13.62 -8.62
N ASP A 57 13.09 13.14 -7.77
CA ASP A 57 12.32 14.01 -6.87
C ASP A 57 13.22 14.85 -5.95
N GLU A 58 12.72 16.02 -5.55
CA GLU A 58 13.33 16.80 -4.48
C GLU A 58 13.43 15.95 -3.20
N LEU A 59 14.56 16.00 -2.49
CA LEU A 59 14.84 15.11 -1.35
C LEU A 59 13.73 15.12 -0.30
N TRP A 60 13.14 16.28 -0.01
CA TRP A 60 12.07 16.38 0.97
C TRP A 60 10.78 15.67 0.51
N ARG A 61 10.46 15.67 -0.79
CA ARG A 61 9.31 14.95 -1.36
C ARG A 61 9.53 13.46 -1.25
N TYR A 62 10.75 13.01 -1.57
CA TYR A 62 11.15 11.63 -1.39
C TYR A 62 11.01 11.20 0.07
N CYS A 63 11.53 11.98 1.03
CA CYS A 63 11.40 11.66 2.45
C CYS A 63 9.94 11.62 2.94
N ILE A 64 9.06 12.49 2.43
CA ILE A 64 7.63 12.43 2.76
C ILE A 64 6.99 11.17 2.20
N SER A 65 7.25 10.84 0.93
CA SER A 65 6.73 9.62 0.28
C SER A 65 7.20 8.34 0.99
N ASP A 66 8.49 8.29 1.32
CA ASP A 66 9.08 7.19 2.09
C ASP A 66 8.42 7.07 3.47
N THR A 67 8.27 8.20 4.18
CA THR A 67 7.61 8.22 5.49
C THR A 67 6.14 7.80 5.41
N ASP A 68 5.39 8.19 4.37
CA ASP A 68 4.00 7.75 4.18
C ASP A 68 3.90 6.24 3.92
N SER A 69 4.85 5.67 3.17
CA SER A 69 4.91 4.23 2.92
C SER A 69 5.08 3.40 4.20
N VAL A 70 5.67 3.99 5.25
CA VAL A 70 5.95 3.32 6.54
C VAL A 70 4.94 3.71 7.62
N LEU A 71 4.68 5.01 7.77
CA LEU A 71 3.92 5.63 8.87
C LEU A 71 2.64 6.33 8.36
N GLY A 72 2.10 5.90 7.23
CA GLY A 72 1.02 6.62 6.55
C GLY A 72 -0.25 6.86 7.35
N PHE A 73 -0.64 5.99 8.29
CA PHE A 73 -1.79 6.27 9.16
C PHE A 73 -1.48 7.34 10.21
N ALA A 74 -0.23 7.42 10.69
CA ALA A 74 0.20 8.48 11.60
C ALA A 74 0.29 9.82 10.88
N LEU A 75 0.91 9.86 9.68
CA LEU A 75 0.87 11.05 8.83
C LEU A 75 -0.56 11.43 8.43
N GLY A 76 -1.40 10.44 8.13
CA GLY A 76 -2.80 10.63 7.82
C GLY A 76 -3.59 11.30 8.94
N ALA A 77 -3.29 10.98 10.21
CA ALA A 77 -3.90 11.67 11.34
C ALA A 77 -3.55 13.17 11.38
N MET A 78 -2.30 13.52 11.04
CA MET A 78 -1.87 14.91 10.92
C MET A 78 -2.52 15.59 9.71
N PHE A 79 -2.52 14.93 8.56
CA PHE A 79 -3.10 15.42 7.31
C PHE A 79 -4.60 15.70 7.45
N VAL A 80 -5.36 14.77 8.05
CA VAL A 80 -6.80 14.92 8.26
C VAL A 80 -7.11 16.12 9.15
N LYS A 81 -6.30 16.33 10.20
CA LYS A 81 -6.48 17.47 11.10
C LYS A 81 -6.28 18.82 10.39
N GLU A 82 -5.33 18.88 9.45
CA GLU A 82 -4.95 20.13 8.78
C GLU A 82 -5.78 20.40 7.52
N ALA A 83 -5.99 19.39 6.69
CA ALA A 83 -6.49 19.54 5.33
C ALA A 83 -7.90 18.98 5.10
N PHE A 84 -8.41 18.10 5.97
CA PHE A 84 -9.69 17.43 5.77
C PHE A 84 -10.84 18.13 6.52
N ASN A 85 -11.61 18.95 5.81
CA ASN A 85 -12.81 19.58 6.35
C ASN A 85 -13.92 18.54 6.57
N GLY A 86 -14.52 18.52 7.77
CA GLY A 86 -15.60 17.59 8.14
C GLY A 86 -16.79 17.56 7.17
N ARG A 87 -17.12 18.68 6.50
CA ARG A 87 -18.23 18.76 5.52
C ARG A 87 -17.98 17.99 4.22
N SER A 88 -16.72 17.67 3.90
CA SER A 88 -16.39 16.95 2.67
C SER A 88 -16.78 15.48 2.76
N LYS A 89 -16.79 14.91 3.97
CA LYS A 89 -17.18 13.52 4.20
C LYS A 89 -18.64 13.27 3.89
N ASP A 90 -19.55 14.07 4.46
CA ASP A 90 -21.00 13.91 4.27
C ASP A 90 -21.40 14.02 2.80
N LYS A 91 -20.75 14.94 2.06
CA LYS A 91 -20.95 15.10 0.61
C LYS A 91 -20.48 13.87 -0.17
N ALA A 92 -19.32 13.31 0.20
CA ALA A 92 -18.81 12.10 -0.44
C ALA A 92 -19.70 10.88 -0.13
N GLU A 93 -20.20 10.76 1.10
CA GLU A 93 -21.16 9.72 1.50
C GLU A 93 -22.44 9.79 0.67
N ALA A 94 -23.03 10.98 0.51
CA ALA A 94 -24.21 11.17 -0.33
C ALA A 94 -23.95 10.78 -1.79
N MET A 95 -22.83 11.24 -2.36
CA MET A 95 -22.46 10.93 -3.74
C MET A 95 -22.23 9.42 -3.96
N ILE A 96 -21.58 8.72 -3.02
CA ILE A 96 -21.37 7.27 -3.12
C ILE A 96 -22.71 6.53 -3.06
N ALA A 97 -23.63 6.96 -2.19
CA ALA A 97 -24.97 6.39 -2.11
C ALA A 97 -25.76 6.58 -3.43
N GLU A 98 -25.65 7.75 -4.05
CA GLU A 98 -26.26 8.04 -5.37
C GLU A 98 -25.66 7.16 -6.47
N VAL A 99 -24.33 7.02 -6.53
CA VAL A 99 -23.65 6.16 -7.51
C VAL A 99 -24.04 4.70 -7.33
N LYS A 100 -24.07 4.20 -6.09
CA LYS A 100 -24.51 2.84 -5.77
C LYS A 100 -25.94 2.58 -6.21
N THR A 101 -26.83 3.55 -5.95
CA THR A 101 -28.24 3.49 -6.37
C THR A 101 -28.36 3.49 -7.89
N ALA A 102 -27.64 4.36 -8.59
CA ALA A 102 -27.63 4.40 -10.05
C ALA A 102 -27.10 3.10 -10.66
N PHE A 103 -26.05 2.51 -10.08
CA PHE A 103 -25.52 1.21 -10.51
C PHE A 103 -26.59 0.11 -10.40
N ILE A 104 -27.24 -0.02 -9.23
CA ILE A 104 -28.30 -1.01 -9.00
C ILE A 104 -29.48 -0.79 -9.95
N ASN A 105 -29.92 0.46 -10.11
CA ASN A 105 -31.04 0.81 -10.99
C ASN A 105 -30.74 0.57 -12.47
N ASN A 106 -29.47 0.58 -12.88
CA ASN A 106 -29.08 0.26 -14.24
C ASN A 106 -29.03 -1.25 -14.50
N LEU A 107 -28.87 -2.08 -13.46
CA LEU A 107 -28.73 -3.52 -13.64
C LEU A 107 -29.88 -4.12 -14.47
N PRO A 108 -31.18 -3.84 -14.25
CA PRO A 108 -32.28 -4.35 -15.08
C PRO A 108 -32.17 -4.08 -16.58
N ASN A 109 -31.47 -3.03 -17.00
CA ASN A 109 -31.32 -2.65 -18.41
C ASN A 109 -30.24 -3.47 -19.14
N LEU A 110 -29.43 -4.24 -18.42
CA LEU A 110 -28.34 -5.03 -18.99
C LEU A 110 -28.85 -6.35 -19.58
N LYS A 111 -29.01 -6.38 -20.90
CA LYS A 111 -29.48 -7.56 -21.66
C LYS A 111 -28.52 -8.74 -21.68
N TRP A 112 -27.24 -8.50 -21.41
CA TRP A 112 -26.20 -9.55 -21.42
C TRP A 112 -26.14 -10.35 -20.11
N MET A 113 -26.84 -9.91 -19.06
CA MET A 113 -26.92 -10.60 -17.77
C MET A 113 -28.25 -11.35 -17.64
N ASP A 114 -28.19 -12.60 -17.21
CA ASP A 114 -29.38 -13.35 -16.78
C ASP A 114 -29.87 -12.89 -15.38
N GLU A 115 -31.05 -13.34 -14.99
CA GLU A 115 -31.70 -12.94 -13.73
C GLU A 115 -30.92 -13.37 -12.48
N PHE A 116 -30.36 -14.57 -12.48
CA PHE A 116 -29.61 -15.09 -11.33
C PHE A 116 -28.33 -14.28 -11.09
N THR A 117 -27.57 -14.03 -12.16
CA THR A 117 -26.37 -13.19 -12.11
C THR A 117 -26.71 -11.75 -11.71
N ARG A 118 -27.85 -11.21 -12.18
CA ARG A 118 -28.32 -9.86 -11.81
C ARG A 118 -28.62 -9.75 -10.32
N LYS A 119 -29.31 -10.73 -9.75
CA LYS A 119 -29.59 -10.78 -8.30
C LYS A 119 -28.30 -10.82 -7.48
N ALA A 120 -27.35 -11.68 -7.85
CA ALA A 120 -26.06 -11.75 -7.19
C ALA A 120 -25.26 -10.42 -7.28
N ALA A 121 -25.37 -9.70 -8.41
CA ALA A 121 -24.76 -8.38 -8.57
C ALA A 121 -25.39 -7.32 -7.65
N ILE A 122 -26.72 -7.35 -7.47
CA ILE A 122 -27.43 -6.47 -6.52
C ILE A 122 -26.98 -6.78 -5.09
N ASP A 123 -26.96 -8.06 -4.71
CA ASP A 123 -26.54 -8.48 -3.37
C ASP A 123 -25.10 -8.05 -3.08
N LYS A 124 -24.19 -8.22 -4.06
CA LYS A 124 -22.81 -7.76 -3.95
C LYS A 124 -22.72 -6.25 -3.84
N ALA A 125 -23.45 -5.50 -4.66
CA ALA A 125 -23.46 -4.03 -4.60
C ALA A 125 -23.90 -3.57 -3.20
N ASN A 126 -24.99 -4.14 -2.68
CA ASN A 126 -25.49 -3.83 -1.32
C ASN A 126 -24.46 -4.13 -0.23
N ALA A 127 -23.69 -5.22 -0.36
CA ALA A 127 -22.67 -5.64 0.59
C ALA A 127 -21.35 -4.83 0.51
N VAL A 128 -21.17 -3.93 -0.47
CA VAL A 128 -19.99 -3.05 -0.52
C VAL A 128 -19.96 -2.15 0.72
N ILE A 129 -18.81 -2.15 1.40
CA ILE A 129 -18.53 -1.30 2.57
C ILE A 129 -17.81 -0.04 2.08
N ASP A 130 -18.37 1.12 2.41
CA ASP A 130 -17.81 2.41 2.01
C ASP A 130 -16.76 2.88 3.03
N MET A 131 -15.54 3.14 2.56
CA MET A 131 -14.42 3.66 3.35
C MET A 131 -14.05 5.05 2.86
N ILE A 132 -14.43 6.09 3.61
CA ILE A 132 -14.39 7.48 3.11
C ILE A 132 -13.45 8.34 3.95
N GLY A 133 -12.46 8.92 3.27
CA GLY A 133 -11.48 9.85 3.85
C GLY A 133 -10.44 9.16 4.71
N PHE A 134 -10.83 8.66 5.88
CA PHE A 134 -9.88 8.08 6.82
C PHE A 134 -10.49 7.04 7.78
N PRO A 135 -9.70 6.09 8.31
CA PRO A 135 -10.18 5.15 9.32
C PRO A 135 -10.45 5.86 10.64
N ALA A 136 -11.58 5.57 11.29
CA ALA A 136 -11.90 6.16 12.60
C ALA A 136 -10.81 5.93 13.67
N PHE A 137 -10.00 4.88 13.54
CA PHE A 137 -8.96 4.57 14.53
C PHE A 137 -7.80 5.56 14.57
N ILE A 138 -7.53 6.31 13.50
CA ILE A 138 -6.40 7.26 13.49
C ILE A 138 -6.62 8.43 14.45
N ASN A 139 -7.88 8.71 14.79
CA ASN A 139 -8.26 9.70 15.81
C ASN A 139 -8.13 9.14 17.25
N ASN A 140 -7.95 7.83 17.41
CA ASN A 140 -7.71 7.21 18.69
C ASN A 140 -6.20 6.99 18.87
N LYS A 141 -5.57 7.91 19.61
CA LYS A 141 -4.12 7.88 19.87
C LYS A 141 -3.63 6.52 20.39
N THR A 142 -4.32 5.93 21.37
CA THR A 142 -3.91 4.64 21.94
C THR A 142 -3.94 3.51 20.92
N ARG A 143 -4.96 3.48 20.04
CA ARG A 143 -5.04 2.48 18.96
C ARG A 143 -3.99 2.73 17.89
N LEU A 144 -3.73 4.00 17.55
CA LEU A 144 -2.70 4.38 16.59
C LEU A 144 -1.29 4.04 17.09
N ASP A 145 -0.97 4.33 18.36
CA ASP A 145 0.31 3.96 18.99
C ASP A 145 0.51 2.43 18.98
N LYS A 146 -0.58 1.67 19.21
CA LYS A 146 -0.55 0.21 19.13
C LYS A 146 -0.29 -0.31 17.73
N GLU A 147 -0.76 0.40 16.70
CA GLU A 147 -0.57 0.02 15.28
C GLU A 147 0.91 -0.01 14.88
N TYR A 148 1.72 0.86 15.51
CA TYR A 148 3.17 0.98 15.34
C TYR A 148 3.97 0.41 16.52
N SER A 149 3.32 -0.34 17.42
CA SER A 149 4.00 -0.90 18.59
C SER A 149 5.11 -1.88 18.19
N GLY A 150 6.32 -1.61 18.67
CA GLY A 150 7.51 -2.41 18.36
C GLY A 150 8.29 -1.95 17.12
N LEU A 151 7.86 -0.90 16.42
CA LEU A 151 8.70 -0.18 15.46
C LEU A 151 9.54 0.86 16.21
N ILE A 152 10.86 0.81 16.02
CA ILE A 152 11.82 1.74 16.65
C ILE A 152 12.46 2.56 15.55
N ILE A 153 12.34 3.89 15.66
CA ILE A 153 12.90 4.86 14.72
C ILE A 153 13.91 5.74 15.47
N ASN A 154 15.11 5.88 14.91
CA ASN A 154 16.17 6.75 15.42
C ASN A 154 16.50 7.84 14.38
N GLY A 155 16.54 9.12 14.81
CA GLY A 155 16.75 10.26 13.91
C GLY A 155 18.07 10.23 13.13
N ASP A 156 19.09 9.58 13.68
CA ASP A 156 20.43 9.53 13.07
C ASP A 156 20.66 8.29 12.19
N GLU A 157 19.67 7.40 12.07
CA GLU A 157 19.86 6.06 11.48
C GLU A 157 18.86 5.73 10.35
N TYR A 158 18.80 6.55 9.29
CA TYR A 158 17.84 6.35 8.19
C TYR A 158 17.83 4.92 7.61
N PHE A 159 19.00 4.39 7.23
CA PHE A 159 19.12 3.03 6.68
C PHE A 159 18.62 1.96 7.67
N TRP A 160 19.01 2.05 8.94
CA TRP A 160 18.59 1.06 9.93
C TRP A 160 17.11 1.18 10.29
N ASN A 161 16.51 2.37 10.19
CA ASN A 161 15.06 2.53 10.34
C ASN A 161 14.30 1.76 9.25
N ASN A 162 14.78 1.81 8.01
CA ASN A 162 14.20 1.04 6.91
C ASN A 162 14.39 -0.47 7.11
N VAL A 163 15.56 -0.93 7.52
CA VAL A 163 15.79 -2.35 7.87
C VAL A 163 14.85 -2.82 8.99
N ARG A 164 14.67 -2.00 10.05
CA ARG A 164 13.72 -2.28 11.14
C ARG A 164 12.27 -2.31 10.65
N ASN A 165 11.90 -1.41 9.74
CA ASN A 165 10.58 -1.38 9.13
C ASN A 165 10.28 -2.67 8.33
N LEU A 166 11.24 -3.15 7.53
CA LEU A 166 11.08 -4.42 6.79
C LEU A 166 10.77 -5.59 7.73
N TYR A 167 11.52 -5.69 8.84
CA TYR A 167 11.28 -6.72 9.85
C TYR A 167 9.91 -6.55 10.53
N PHE A 168 9.55 -5.30 10.86
CA PHE A 168 8.28 -4.96 11.49
C PHE A 168 7.07 -5.36 10.61
N ILE A 169 7.06 -4.97 9.33
CA ILE A 169 6.00 -5.32 8.38
C ILE A 169 5.92 -6.83 8.21
N GLN A 170 7.05 -7.50 7.99
CA GLN A 170 7.08 -8.95 7.81
C GLN A 170 6.52 -9.69 9.03
N LYS A 171 6.89 -9.28 10.24
CA LYS A 171 6.38 -9.85 11.49
C LYS A 171 4.88 -9.63 11.64
N LYS A 172 4.40 -8.43 11.31
CA LYS A 172 2.98 -8.07 11.38
C LYS A 172 2.14 -8.88 10.41
N ASP A 173 2.63 -9.11 9.19
CA ASP A 173 1.93 -9.91 8.18
C ASP A 173 1.91 -11.40 8.54
N LEU A 174 3.03 -11.94 9.03
CA LEU A 174 3.07 -13.33 9.51
C LEU A 174 2.10 -13.55 10.69
N ALA A 175 1.94 -12.55 11.57
CA ALA A 175 1.00 -12.62 12.69
C ALA A 175 -0.47 -12.67 12.26
N LYS A 176 -0.80 -12.38 10.99
CA LYS A 176 -2.16 -12.44 10.44
C LYS A 176 -2.53 -13.84 9.89
N LEU A 177 -1.57 -14.74 9.66
CA LEU A 177 -1.78 -16.01 8.94
C LEU A 177 -2.89 -16.94 9.51
N ARG A 178 -3.21 -16.82 10.80
CA ARG A 178 -4.24 -17.63 11.48
C ARG A 178 -5.37 -16.79 12.07
N LYS A 179 -5.50 -15.54 11.63
CA LYS A 179 -6.53 -14.62 12.06
C LYS A 179 -7.52 -14.40 10.91
N SER A 180 -8.79 -14.23 11.25
CA SER A 180 -9.76 -13.79 10.25
C SER A 180 -9.40 -12.39 9.76
N PRO A 181 -9.56 -12.10 8.45
CA PRO A 181 -9.40 -10.75 7.94
C PRO A 181 -10.33 -9.77 8.67
N GLU A 182 -9.81 -8.61 9.03
CA GLU A 182 -10.63 -7.51 9.55
C GLU A 182 -11.36 -6.85 8.39
N SER A 183 -12.70 -6.86 8.41
CA SER A 183 -13.52 -6.29 7.33
C SER A 183 -13.36 -4.78 7.17
N ASN A 184 -12.90 -4.10 8.22
CA ASN A 184 -12.65 -2.66 8.25
C ASN A 184 -11.16 -2.31 8.15
N ALA A 185 -10.32 -3.23 7.67
CA ALA A 185 -8.91 -2.94 7.41
C ALA A 185 -8.74 -2.05 6.17
N TRP A 186 -7.99 -0.98 6.31
CA TRP A 186 -7.69 -0.05 5.22
C TRP A 186 -6.44 -0.51 4.47
N GLY A 187 -6.53 -0.53 3.14
CA GLY A 187 -5.41 -0.88 2.26
C GLY A 187 -4.56 0.31 1.81
N MET A 188 -4.97 1.54 2.15
CA MET A 188 -4.32 2.79 1.77
C MET A 188 -4.33 3.75 2.97
N SER A 189 -3.32 4.63 3.07
CA SER A 189 -3.29 5.70 4.06
C SER A 189 -4.18 6.88 3.61
N PRO A 190 -4.59 7.78 4.52
CA PRO A 190 -5.39 8.96 4.14
C PRO A 190 -4.74 9.98 3.18
N PRO A 191 -3.41 10.25 3.22
CA PRO A 191 -2.79 11.25 2.35
C PRO A 191 -2.40 10.71 0.96
N THR A 192 -2.83 9.49 0.60
CA THR A 192 -2.56 8.86 -0.71
C THR A 192 -3.43 9.41 -1.84
#